data_AF-A0A378TXB8-F1
#
_entry.id   AF-A0A378TXB8-F1
#
_cell.length_a   1.000
_cell.length_b   1.000
_cell.length_c   1.000
_cell.angle_alpha   90.00
_cell.angle_beta   90.00
_cell.angle_gamma   90.00
#
_symmetry.space_group_name_H-M   'P 1'
#
loop_
_entity.id
_entity.type
_entity.pdbx_description
1 polymer ?
#
loop_
_entity_poly.entity_id
_entity_poly.type
_entity_poly.pdbx_seq_one_letter_code
_entity_poly.pdbx_strand_id
1 'polypeptide(L)' 'MLRIETLQPHMANGLILLNPDQKTLISQLRHFPKADHDDGPDALHMLWMAATSGRATENMRAYEIPVVPFTI' A
#
# COMPACT_ATOMS: atom_id res chain seq x y z
N MET A 1 11.12 -11.05 -5.61
CA MET A 1 10.83 -10.44 -4.31
C MET A 1 9.73 -9.43 -4.53
N LEU A 2 8.53 -9.70 -4.03
CA LEU A 2 7.35 -8.85 -4.19
C LEU A 2 7.46 -7.65 -3.22
N ARG A 3 6.94 -6.48 -3.58
CA ARG A 3 7.03 -5.24 -2.78
C ARG A 3 6.49 -5.43 -1.36
N ILE A 4 5.38 -6.16 -1.21
CA ILE A 4 4.74 -6.47 0.09
C ILE A 4 5.60 -7.37 0.99
N GLU A 5 6.45 -8.24 0.44
CA GLU A 5 7.34 -9.12 1.24
C GLU A 5 8.36 -8.30 2.04
N THR A 6 8.70 -7.10 1.58
CA THR A 6 9.64 -6.20 2.28
C THR A 6 9.10 -5.72 3.62
N LEU A 7 7.78 -5.82 3.88
CA LEU A 7 7.17 -5.45 5.15
C LEU A 7 7.41 -6.49 6.25
N GLN A 8 7.67 -7.75 5.91
CA GLN A 8 7.83 -8.84 6.88
C GLN A 8 8.86 -8.55 7.99
N PRO A 9 10.11 -8.11 7.70
CA PRO A 9 11.07 -7.77 8.76
C PRO A 9 10.61 -6.59 9.62
N HIS A 10 9.90 -5.62 9.05
CA HIS A 10 9.39 -4.47 9.80
C HIS A 10 8.25 -4.85 10.75
N MET A 11 7.37 -5.76 10.32
CA MET A 11 6.33 -6.34 11.18
C MET A 11 6.93 -7.25 12.26
N ALA A 12 7.88 -8.12 11.90
CA ALA A 12 8.54 -9.03 12.83
C ALA A 12 9.30 -8.28 13.94
N ASN A 13 9.89 -7.12 13.61
CA ASN A 13 10.59 -6.26 14.56
C ASN A 13 9.65 -5.31 15.34
N GLY A 14 8.34 -5.39 15.15
CA GLY A 14 7.36 -4.56 15.86
C GLY A 14 7.33 -3.09 15.42
N LEU A 15 7.91 -2.75 14.27
CA LEU A 15 7.91 -1.40 13.73
C LEU A 15 6.57 -1.04 13.06
N ILE A 16 5.84 -2.07 12.61
CA ILE A 16 4.49 -1.94 12.05
C ILE A 16 3.55 -2.75 12.94
N LEU A 17 2.64 -2.05 13.62
CA LEU A 17 1.59 -2.65 14.42
C LEU A 17 0.24 -2.43 13.73
N LEU A 18 -0.57 -3.49 13.69
CA LEU A 18 -1.92 -3.44 13.15
C LEU A 18 -2.92 -3.41 14.29
N ASN A 19 -4.01 -2.66 14.14
CA ASN A 19 -5.14 -2.78 15.04
C ASN A 19 -5.81 -4.14 14.79
N PRO A 20 -6.04 -4.98 15.82
CA PRO A 20 -6.70 -6.28 15.67
C PRO A 20 -8.04 -6.23 14.94
N ASP A 21 -8.75 -5.10 14.95
CA ASP A 21 -10.05 -4.93 14.28
C ASP A 21 -9.94 -4.71 12.76
N GLN A 22 -8.74 -4.51 12.22
CA GLN A 22 -8.48 -4.45 10.78
C GLN A 22 -8.50 -5.85 10.14
N LYS A 23 -9.60 -6.60 10.32
CA LYS A 23 -9.73 -8.01 9.93
C LYS A 23 -9.43 -8.25 8.45
N THR A 24 -9.89 -7.36 7.57
CA THR A 24 -9.65 -7.44 6.12
C THR A 24 -8.16 -7.33 5.79
N LEU A 25 -7.49 -6.27 6.26
CA LEU A 25 -6.05 -6.06 6.04
C LEU A 25 -5.22 -7.20 6.62
N ILE A 26 -5.56 -7.67 7.82
CA ILE A 26 -4.89 -8.81 8.46
C ILE A 26 -5.06 -10.07 7.62
N SER A 27 -6.26 -10.33 7.10
CA SER A 27 -6.51 -11.48 6.23
C SER A 27 -5.71 -11.40 4.93
N GLN A 28 -5.69 -10.23 4.29
CA GLN A 28 -4.92 -9.99 3.06
C GLN A 28 -3.42 -10.25 3.27
N LEU A 29 -2.85 -9.71 4.35
CA LEU A 29 -1.43 -9.90 4.69
C LEU A 29 -1.08 -11.36 5.04
N ARG A 30 -1.98 -12.10 5.72
CA ARG A 30 -1.75 -13.50 6.08
C ARG A 30 -1.77 -14.45 4.89
N HIS A 31 -2.60 -14.16 3.88
CA HIS A 31 -2.78 -15.03 2.73
C HIS A 31 -1.99 -14.58 1.50
N PHE A 32 -1.25 -13.47 1.59
CA PHE A 32 -0.40 -12.98 0.51
C PHE A 32 0.60 -14.05 0.02
N PRO A 33 0.83 -14.21 -1.29
CA PRO A 33 0.23 -13.47 -2.43
C PRO A 33 -1.10 -14.04 -2.94
N LYS A 34 -1.67 -15.04 -2.26
CA LYS A 34 -2.88 -15.76 -2.68
C LYS A 34 -4.18 -15.16 -2.13
N ALA A 35 -4.11 -13.98 -1.52
CA ALA A 35 -5.30 -13.25 -1.09
C ALA A 35 -6.08 -12.73 -2.33
N ASP A 36 -7.39 -12.51 -2.16
CA ASP A 36 -8.27 -12.04 -3.23
C ASP A 36 -7.93 -10.61 -3.70
N HIS A 37 -7.36 -9.80 -2.81
CA HIS A 37 -6.95 -8.41 -3.07
C HIS A 37 -5.61 -8.09 -2.38
N ASP A 38 -4.80 -7.24 -3.02
CA ASP A 38 -3.50 -6.73 -2.55
C ASP A 38 -3.50 -5.22 -2.25
N ASP A 39 -4.62 -4.53 -2.46
CA ASP A 39 -4.81 -3.09 -2.26
C ASP A 39 -4.43 -2.60 -0.86
N GLY A 40 -4.86 -3.31 0.20
CA GLY A 40 -4.52 -3.03 1.59
C GLY A 40 -3.02 -3.19 1.87
N PRO A 41 -2.42 -4.38 1.60
CA PRO A 41 -0.98 -4.59 1.68
C PRO A 41 -0.13 -3.59 0.87
N ASP A 42 -0.56 -3.22 -0.34
CA ASP A 42 0.15 -2.27 -1.20
C ASP A 42 0.09 -0.85 -0.63
N ALA A 43 -1.08 -0.41 -0.14
CA ALA A 43 -1.23 0.87 0.54
C ALA A 43 -0.35 0.94 1.80
N LEU A 44 -0.28 -0.15 2.57
CA LEU A 44 0.60 -0.24 3.74
C LEU A 44 2.08 -0.12 3.34
N HIS A 45 2.50 -0.77 2.24
CA HIS A 45 3.85 -0.65 1.73
C HIS A 45 4.18 0.79 1.29
N MET A 46 3.27 1.44 0.56
CA MET A 46 3.44 2.84 0.17
C MET A 46 3.53 3.77 1.38
N LEU A 47 2.67 3.58 2.39
CA LEU A 47 2.69 4.35 3.63
C LEU A 47 4.01 4.19 4.37
N TRP A 48 4.52 2.96 4.49
CA TRP A 48 5.81 2.69 5.13
C TRP A 48 6.96 3.40 4.42
N MET A 49 7.01 3.33 3.09
CA MET A 49 8.01 4.01 2.29
C MET A 49 7.91 5.54 2.44
N ALA A 50 6.72 6.10 2.45
CA ALA A 50 6.50 7.54 2.66
C ALA A 50 6.97 7.99 4.05
N ALA A 51 6.67 7.22 5.09
CA ALA A 51 7.05 7.51 6.46
C ALA A 51 8.56 7.41 6.71
N THR A 52 9.26 6.50 6.03
CA THR A 52 10.68 6.19 6.30
C THR A 52 11.66 6.86 5.36
N SER A 53 11.26 7.19 4.13
CA SER A 53 12.18 7.76 3.12
C SER A 53 12.31 9.29 3.19
N GLY A 54 11.44 9.98 3.95
CA GLY A 54 11.44 11.45 4.06
C GLY A 54 11.06 12.17 2.76
N ARG A 55 10.68 11.45 1.69
CA ARG A 55 10.34 11.97 0.36
C ARG A 55 8.83 11.98 0.15
N ALA A 56 8.08 12.63 1.03
CA ALA A 56 6.62 12.51 0.98
C ALA A 56 5.97 13.34 -0.14
N THR A 57 6.62 14.36 -0.72
CA THR A 57 5.86 15.38 -1.49
C THR A 57 6.57 16.03 -2.68
N GLU A 58 7.83 15.73 -3.00
CA GLU A 58 8.61 16.62 -3.87
C GLU A 58 8.14 16.70 -5.34
N ASN A 59 7.36 15.73 -5.86
CA ASN A 59 7.00 15.69 -7.29
C ASN A 59 5.57 15.23 -7.60
N MET A 60 4.63 15.28 -6.65
CA MET A 60 3.24 14.93 -6.94
C MET A 60 2.55 16.08 -7.70
N ARG A 61 2.51 15.98 -9.04
CA ARG A 61 1.72 16.91 -9.87
C ARG A 61 0.35 16.32 -10.15
N ALA A 62 -0.69 17.12 -9.95
CA ALA A 62 -2.01 16.76 -10.42
C ALA A 62 -1.97 16.56 -11.94
N TYR A 63 -2.39 15.38 -12.39
CA TYR A 63 -2.62 15.12 -13.79
C TYR A 63 -4.10 15.36 -14.07
N GLU A 64 -4.41 16.41 -14.83
CA GLU A 64 -5.77 16.62 -15.32
C GLU A 64 -6.07 15.56 -16.37
N ILE A 65 -7.09 14.74 -16.11
CA ILE A 65 -7.57 13.75 -17.07
C ILE A 65 -8.23 14.52 -18.21
N PRO A 66 -7.73 14.43 -19.46
CA PRO A 66 -8.35 15.12 -20.58
C PRO A 66 -9.77 14.59 -20.79
N VAL A 67 -10.75 15.48 -20.76
CA VAL A 67 -12.14 15.15 -21.07
C VAL A 67 -12.21 14.85 -22.57
N VAL A 68 -12.41 13.58 -22.93
CA VAL A 68 -12.70 13.20 -24.32
C VAL A 68 -14.20 13.49 -24.59
N PRO A 69 -14.54 14.40 -25.52
CA PRO A 69 -15.94 14.60 -25.87
C PRO A 69 -16.47 13.33 -26.55
N PHE A 70 -17.53 12.75 -25.99
CA PHE A 70 -18.28 11.69 -26.65
C PHE A 70 -18.82 12.26 -27.98
N THR A 71 -18.26 11.81 -29.09
CA THR A 71 -18.84 12.04 -30.42
C THR A 71 -19.81 10.89 -30.68
N ILE A 72 -21.07 11.24 -30.92
CA ILE A 72 -22.16 10.32 -31.26
C ILE A 72 -21.96 9.78 -32.66
#